data_AF-A0A1D2NMH2-F1
#
_entry.id   AF-A0A1D2NMH2-F1
#
_cell.length_a   1.000
_cell.length_b   1.000
_cell.length_c   1.000
_cell.angle_alpha   90.00
_cell.angle_beta   90.00
_cell.angle_gamma   90.00
#
_symmetry.space_group_name_H-M   'P 1'
#
loop_
_entity.id
_entity.type
_entity.pdbx_description
1 polymer ?
#
loop_
_entity_poly.entity_id
_entity_poly.type
_entity_poly.pdbx_seq_one_letter_code
_entity_poly.pdbx_strand_id
1 'polypeptide(L)'
;MEDEDFDMTNVPNFTSPQEEAEFWKKKALACRKGLDELKKDFEEYQEDSKTLEVELDTQIKLTEQKNKDLTACISRIQNDNENLRSRLEQMNAEHNARMAEWSAEVTSFRKTGDEINTYVRELEQKNDDLERANRAAAMSIEDFEVKLNLAIERNAFLESELDEKENLKSMVQRLKDETRDLRYELQFTKRQSDKVVDSNKLEATPPSTPPYNLAKTHQANLSTPTSSRMSPLSIVNDLLRKVGALETKLQTYHKKDEANIKKLGRSVDSKNHQNKAHKLPRGVSSPAVQEIIKT
;
A
#
# COMPACT_ATOMS: atom_id res chain seq x y z
N MET A 1 -21.56 99.99 -34.61
CA MET A 1 -20.42 100.39 -35.44
C MET A 1 -20.96 100.97 -36.73
N GLU A 2 -21.44 102.21 -36.66
CA GLU A 2 -21.40 103.08 -37.83
C GLU A 2 -20.10 103.83 -37.67
N ASP A 3 -19.08 103.39 -38.41
CA ASP A 3 -17.83 104.13 -38.56
C ASP A 3 -18.17 105.42 -39.30
N GLU A 4 -18.41 106.51 -38.55
CA GLU A 4 -18.29 107.85 -39.12
C GLU A 4 -16.82 108.08 -39.43
N ASP A 5 -16.49 107.71 -40.67
CA ASP A 5 -15.20 107.89 -41.31
C ASP A 5 -14.67 109.30 -41.04
N PHE A 6 -13.49 109.34 -40.44
CA PHE A 6 -12.89 110.51 -39.81
C PHE A 6 -12.28 111.43 -40.87
N ASP A 7 -13.13 112.09 -41.65
CA ASP A 7 -12.69 112.96 -42.74
C ASP A 7 -12.13 114.31 -42.20
N MET A 8 -10.82 114.51 -42.38
CA MET A 8 -10.11 115.75 -42.07
C MET A 8 -10.13 116.75 -43.24
N THR A 9 -10.72 116.39 -44.38
CA THR A 9 -10.69 117.19 -45.61
C THR A 9 -11.85 118.16 -45.74
N ASN A 10 -12.89 118.04 -44.90
CA ASN A 10 -14.12 118.82 -45.01
C ASN A 10 -14.31 119.77 -43.81
N VAL A 11 -13.37 120.69 -43.61
CA VAL A 11 -13.48 121.75 -42.59
C VAL A 11 -14.43 122.84 -43.11
N PRO A 12 -15.59 123.08 -42.47
CA PRO A 12 -16.54 124.11 -42.92
C PRO A 12 -15.93 125.51 -42.84
N ASN A 13 -16.32 126.43 -43.73
CA ASN A 13 -15.84 127.81 -43.70
C ASN A 13 -16.63 128.60 -42.64
N PHE A 14 -15.96 129.13 -41.63
CA PHE A 14 -16.62 129.72 -40.45
C PHE A 14 -16.94 131.21 -40.63
N THR A 15 -18.12 131.63 -40.18
CA THR A 15 -18.57 133.04 -40.26
C THR A 15 -18.08 133.91 -39.09
N SER A 16 -17.54 133.28 -38.03
CA SER A 16 -16.96 133.95 -36.86
C SER A 16 -15.88 133.05 -36.24
N PRO A 17 -14.78 133.61 -35.69
CA PRO A 17 -13.79 132.86 -34.90
C PRO A 17 -14.41 132.04 -33.75
N GLN A 18 -15.58 132.46 -33.27
CA GLN A 18 -16.32 131.77 -32.21
C GLN A 18 -16.92 130.44 -32.70
N GLU A 19 -17.41 130.40 -33.93
CA GLU A 19 -18.04 129.23 -34.55
C GLU A 19 -17.01 128.16 -34.91
N GLU A 20 -15.81 128.60 -35.34
CA GLU A 20 -14.65 127.73 -35.54
C GLU A 20 -14.20 127.08 -34.21
N ALA A 21 -14.10 127.87 -33.14
CA ALA A 21 -13.72 127.38 -31.82
C ALA A 21 -14.74 126.38 -31.28
N GLU A 22 -16.04 126.60 -31.49
CA GLU A 22 -17.11 125.67 -31.09
C GLU A 22 -17.08 124.37 -31.90
N PHE A 23 -16.83 124.44 -33.21
CA PHE A 23 -16.68 123.26 -34.07
C PHE A 23 -15.49 122.38 -33.62
N TRP A 24 -14.30 122.97 -33.47
CA TRP A 24 -13.12 122.22 -33.03
C TRP A 24 -13.26 121.72 -31.59
N LYS A 25 -13.92 122.46 -30.70
CA LYS A 25 -14.24 121.99 -29.35
C LYS A 25 -15.20 120.80 -29.38
N LYS A 26 -16.23 120.82 -30.23
CA LYS A 26 -17.15 119.69 -30.42
C LYS A 26 -16.43 118.47 -30.98
N LYS A 27 -15.55 118.66 -31.98
CA LYS A 27 -14.73 117.59 -32.58
C LYS A 27 -13.74 116.99 -31.58
N ALA A 28 -13.03 117.81 -30.82
CA ALA A 28 -12.14 117.35 -29.74
C ALA A 28 -12.89 116.61 -28.63
N LEU A 29 -14.10 117.06 -28.28
CA LEU A 29 -14.98 116.36 -27.33
C LEU A 29 -15.44 115.00 -27.88
N ALA A 30 -15.76 114.89 -29.16
CA ALA A 30 -16.12 113.63 -29.81
C ALA A 30 -14.92 112.66 -29.87
N CYS A 31 -13.72 113.13 -30.25
CA CYS A 31 -12.49 112.34 -30.20
C CYS A 31 -12.18 111.84 -28.80
N ARG A 32 -12.34 112.69 -27.78
CA ARG A 32 -12.14 112.29 -26.38
C ARG A 32 -13.12 111.19 -25.97
N LYS A 33 -14.41 111.34 -26.31
CA LYS A 33 -15.43 110.31 -26.05
C LYS A 33 -15.08 108.99 -26.73
N GLY A 34 -14.75 109.00 -28.02
CA GLY A 34 -14.37 107.77 -28.74
C GLY A 34 -13.11 107.12 -28.18
N LEU A 35 -12.14 107.92 -27.72
CA LEU A 35 -10.94 107.41 -27.04
C LEU A 35 -11.28 106.81 -25.67
N ASP A 36 -12.21 107.39 -24.92
CA ASP A 36 -12.68 106.85 -23.64
C ASP A 36 -13.50 105.55 -23.83
N GLU A 37 -14.33 105.48 -24.87
CA GLU A 37 -15.07 104.27 -25.26
C GLU A 37 -14.11 103.15 -25.68
N LEU A 38 -13.13 103.43 -26.55
CA LEU A 38 -12.14 102.44 -26.97
C LEU A 38 -11.28 101.93 -25.80
N LYS A 39 -10.94 102.80 -24.84
CA LYS A 39 -10.26 102.38 -23.60
C LYS A 39 -11.13 101.41 -22.80
N LYS A 40 -12.42 101.70 -22.65
CA LYS A 40 -13.36 100.84 -21.95
C LYS A 40 -13.47 99.48 -22.63
N ASP A 41 -13.62 99.46 -23.95
CA ASP A 41 -13.70 98.21 -24.73
C ASP A 41 -12.40 97.40 -24.62
N PHE A 42 -11.24 98.08 -24.60
CA PHE A 42 -9.95 97.42 -24.40
C PHE A 42 -9.79 96.84 -22.98
N GLU A 43 -10.26 97.55 -21.95
CA GLU A 43 -10.29 97.06 -20.57
C GLU A 43 -11.19 95.82 -20.44
N GLU A 44 -12.38 95.84 -21.06
CA GLU A 44 -13.30 94.69 -21.11
C GLU A 44 -12.64 93.50 -21.82
N TYR A 45 -12.00 93.71 -22.98
CA TYR A 45 -11.27 92.65 -23.68
C TYR A 45 -10.12 92.08 -22.84
N GLN A 46 -9.41 92.92 -22.09
CA GLN A 46 -8.34 92.48 -21.22
C GLN A 46 -8.88 91.62 -20.05
N GLU A 47 -10.01 91.99 -19.48
CA GLU A 47 -10.69 91.21 -18.44
C GLU A 47 -11.21 89.87 -18.99
N ASP A 48 -11.85 89.88 -20.15
CA ASP A 48 -12.34 88.69 -20.84
C ASP A 48 -11.20 87.72 -21.21
N SER A 49 -10.08 88.24 -21.72
CA SER A 49 -8.89 87.42 -22.00
C SER A 49 -8.36 86.76 -20.72
N LYS A 50 -8.31 87.51 -19.62
CA LYS A 50 -7.83 86.99 -18.34
C LYS A 50 -8.77 85.92 -17.77
N THR A 51 -10.09 86.11 -17.87
CA THR A 51 -11.05 85.10 -17.42
C THR A 51 -10.96 83.82 -18.26
N LEU A 52 -10.79 83.96 -19.59
CA LEU A 52 -10.57 82.84 -20.49
C LEU A 52 -9.28 82.07 -20.17
N GLU A 53 -8.18 82.77 -19.92
CA GLU A 53 -6.91 82.14 -19.50
C GLU A 53 -7.08 81.32 -18.22
N VAL A 54 -7.76 81.87 -17.22
CA VAL A 54 -8.06 81.15 -15.97
C VAL A 54 -8.91 79.92 -16.24
N GLU A 55 -9.92 80.03 -17.10
CA GLU A 55 -10.75 78.88 -17.46
C GLU A 55 -9.95 77.79 -18.17
N LEU A 56 -9.09 78.14 -19.14
CA LEU A 56 -8.20 77.19 -19.82
C LEU A 56 -7.24 76.52 -18.83
N ASP A 57 -6.63 77.27 -17.92
CA ASP A 57 -5.77 76.73 -16.86
C ASP A 57 -6.51 75.75 -15.95
N THR A 58 -7.77 76.03 -15.61
CA THR A 58 -8.58 75.10 -14.81
C THR A 58 -8.88 73.82 -15.57
N GLN A 59 -9.21 73.90 -16.86
CA GLN A 59 -9.45 72.72 -17.71
C GLN A 59 -8.18 71.87 -17.87
N ILE A 60 -7.02 72.50 -18.04
CA ILE A 60 -5.73 71.79 -18.08
C ILE A 60 -5.49 71.06 -16.75
N LYS A 61 -5.65 71.74 -15.62
CA LYS A 61 -5.47 71.11 -14.29
C LYS A 61 -6.42 69.93 -14.06
N LEU A 62 -7.69 70.07 -14.46
CA LEU A 62 -8.68 68.99 -14.34
C LEU A 62 -8.34 67.79 -15.22
N THR A 63 -7.91 68.03 -16.46
CA THR A 63 -7.53 66.95 -17.38
C THR A 63 -6.23 66.26 -16.96
N GLU A 64 -5.24 67.00 -16.47
CA GLU A 64 -4.02 66.45 -15.88
C GLU A 64 -4.32 65.59 -14.64
N GLN A 65 -5.20 66.07 -13.76
CA GLN A 65 -5.61 65.30 -12.58
C GLN A 65 -6.30 64.01 -12.99
N LYS A 66 -7.25 64.07 -13.93
CA LYS A 66 -7.93 62.90 -14.47
C LYS A 66 -6.94 61.90 -15.08
N ASN A 67 -5.93 62.36 -15.82
CA ASN A 67 -4.90 61.50 -16.40
C ASN A 67 -4.05 60.82 -15.32
N LYS A 68 -3.70 61.54 -14.23
CA LYS A 68 -2.99 60.95 -13.08
C LYS A 68 -3.84 59.86 -12.41
N ASP A 69 -5.11 60.13 -12.16
CA ASP A 69 -6.03 59.19 -11.52
C ASP A 69 -6.24 57.93 -12.38
N LEU A 70 -6.42 58.10 -13.70
CA LEU A 70 -6.51 56.98 -14.64
C LEU A 70 -5.22 56.15 -14.68
N THR A 71 -4.06 56.80 -14.68
CA THR A 71 -2.76 56.11 -14.67
C THR A 71 -2.54 55.31 -13.39
N ALA A 72 -2.93 55.87 -12.24
CA ALA A 72 -2.89 55.16 -10.96
C ALA A 72 -3.85 53.96 -10.94
N CYS A 73 -5.05 54.11 -11.51
CA CYS A 73 -6.03 53.03 -11.63
C CYS A 73 -5.50 51.90 -12.54
N ILE A 74 -4.93 52.24 -13.70
CA ILE A 74 -4.30 51.28 -14.61
C ILE A 74 -3.20 50.51 -13.89
N SER A 75 -2.30 51.21 -13.20
CA SER A 75 -1.19 50.58 -12.47
C SER A 75 -1.70 49.61 -11.40
N ARG A 76 -2.77 49.98 -10.68
CA ARG A 76 -3.39 49.09 -9.68
C ARG A 76 -3.99 47.83 -10.33
N ILE A 77 -4.76 48.00 -11.40
CA ILE A 77 -5.38 46.87 -12.12
C ILE A 77 -4.32 45.97 -12.76
N GLN A 78 -3.20 46.52 -13.23
CA GLN A 78 -2.07 45.75 -13.75
C GLN A 78 -1.45 44.88 -12.65
N ASN A 79 -1.15 45.46 -11.49
CA ASN A 79 -0.63 44.70 -10.35
C ASN A 79 -1.60 43.61 -9.89
N ASP A 80 -2.90 43.90 -9.81
CA ASP A 80 -3.92 42.91 -9.45
C ASP A 80 -3.99 41.78 -10.47
N ASN A 81 -3.89 42.08 -11.77
CA ASN A 81 -3.82 41.07 -12.83
C ASN A 81 -2.57 40.20 -12.74
N GLU A 82 -1.40 40.80 -12.49
CA GLU A 82 -0.14 40.05 -12.31
C GLU A 82 -0.20 39.13 -11.09
N ASN A 83 -0.75 39.62 -9.98
CA ASN A 83 -0.96 38.83 -8.77
C ASN A 83 -1.92 37.65 -9.01
N LEU A 84 -3.04 37.88 -9.71
CA LEU A 84 -3.99 36.82 -10.05
C LEU A 84 -3.37 35.79 -11.00
N ARG A 85 -2.61 36.22 -12.00
CA ARG A 85 -1.88 35.33 -12.92
C ARG A 85 -0.86 34.48 -12.16
N SER A 86 -0.05 35.10 -11.30
CA SER A 86 0.94 34.40 -10.47
C SER A 86 0.28 33.35 -9.56
N ARG A 87 -0.84 33.72 -8.93
CA ARG A 87 -1.59 32.80 -8.06
C ARG A 87 -2.22 31.64 -8.83
N LEU A 88 -2.73 31.89 -10.04
CA LEU A 88 -3.25 30.86 -10.92
C LEU A 88 -2.14 29.90 -11.34
N GLU A 89 -0.98 30.41 -11.74
CA GLU A 89 0.17 29.61 -12.13
C GLU A 89 0.67 28.74 -10.97
N GLN A 90 0.78 29.31 -9.76
CA GLN A 90 1.13 28.55 -8.57
C GLN A 90 0.13 27.41 -8.29
N MET A 91 -1.17 27.72 -8.30
CA MET A 91 -2.21 26.71 -8.08
C MET A 91 -2.17 25.61 -9.14
N ASN A 92 -1.92 25.98 -10.40
CA ASN A 92 -1.83 25.04 -11.51
C ASN A 92 -0.59 24.14 -11.37
N ALA A 93 0.56 24.71 -11.00
CA ALA A 93 1.78 23.97 -10.73
C ALA A 93 1.60 22.98 -9.57
N GLU A 94 0.96 23.40 -8.48
CA GLU A 94 0.63 22.53 -7.34
C GLU A 94 -0.35 21.41 -7.75
N HIS A 95 -1.37 21.73 -8.54
CA HIS A 95 -2.31 20.73 -9.03
C HIS A 95 -1.60 19.70 -9.91
N ASN A 96 -0.78 20.14 -10.87
CA ASN A 96 0.00 19.25 -11.72
C ASN A 96 0.97 18.37 -10.92
N ALA A 97 1.61 18.92 -9.88
CA ALA A 97 2.45 18.15 -8.98
C ALA A 97 1.67 17.06 -8.22
N ARG A 98 0.50 17.40 -7.65
CA ARG A 98 -0.38 16.41 -6.98
C ARG A 98 -0.88 15.35 -7.95
N MET A 99 -1.26 15.75 -9.17
CA MET A 99 -1.70 14.81 -10.21
C MET A 99 -0.58 13.85 -10.63
N ALA A 100 0.66 14.33 -10.73
CA ALA A 100 1.82 13.49 -11.02
C ALA A 100 2.11 12.50 -9.88
N GLU A 101 2.04 12.95 -8.62
CA GLU A 101 2.19 12.10 -7.44
C GLU A 101 1.14 10.98 -7.41
N TRP A 102 -0.14 11.32 -7.58
CA TRP A 102 -1.22 10.33 -7.61
C TRP A 102 -1.09 9.37 -8.80
N SER A 103 -0.67 9.86 -9.97
CA SER A 103 -0.42 9.00 -11.13
C SER A 103 0.70 7.99 -10.85
N ALA A 104 1.77 8.42 -10.18
CA ALA A 104 2.87 7.55 -9.77
C ALA A 104 2.41 6.50 -8.73
N GLU A 105 1.61 6.90 -7.74
CA GLU A 105 1.07 6.00 -6.73
C GLU A 105 0.13 4.94 -7.34
N VAL A 106 -0.78 5.35 -8.22
CA VAL A 106 -1.66 4.42 -8.96
C VAL A 106 -0.85 3.42 -9.78
N THR A 107 0.22 3.89 -10.45
CA THR A 107 1.12 3.02 -11.22
C THR A 107 1.85 2.02 -10.31
N SER A 108 2.30 2.47 -9.14
CA SER A 108 2.92 1.60 -8.13
C SER A 108 1.95 0.52 -7.65
N PHE A 109 0.70 0.88 -7.32
CA PHE A 109 -0.29 -0.11 -6.87
C PHE A 109 -0.63 -1.12 -7.97
N ARG A 110 -0.74 -0.68 -9.23
CA ARG A 110 -0.93 -1.61 -10.36
C ARG A 110 0.22 -2.60 -10.46
N LYS A 111 1.47 -2.10 -10.39
CA LYS A 111 2.65 -2.96 -10.42
C LYS A 111 2.67 -3.97 -9.27
N THR A 112 2.41 -3.55 -8.03
CA THR A 112 2.31 -4.47 -6.89
C THR A 112 1.18 -5.49 -7.08
N GLY A 113 0.04 -5.08 -7.65
CA GLY A 113 -1.05 -5.98 -8.01
C GLY A 113 -0.62 -7.05 -9.03
N ASP A 114 0.13 -6.67 -10.05
CA ASP A 114 0.66 -7.60 -11.06
C ASP A 114 1.70 -8.55 -10.47
N GLU A 115 2.57 -8.06 -9.57
CA GLU A 115 3.54 -8.88 -8.83
C GLU A 115 2.84 -9.92 -7.95
N ILE A 116 1.80 -9.53 -7.21
CA ILE A 116 1.00 -10.45 -6.38
C ILE A 116 0.30 -11.49 -7.25
N ASN A 117 -0.33 -11.10 -8.35
CA ASN A 117 -1.01 -12.04 -9.25
C ASN A 117 -0.01 -13.05 -9.86
N THR A 118 1.19 -12.59 -10.21
CA THR A 118 2.26 -13.47 -10.69
C THR A 118 2.67 -14.47 -9.59
N TYR A 119 2.88 -13.97 -8.37
CA TYR A 119 3.24 -14.81 -7.23
C TYR A 119 2.16 -15.84 -6.87
N VAL A 120 0.86 -15.49 -6.98
CA VAL A 120 -0.25 -16.43 -6.78
C VAL A 120 -0.18 -17.57 -7.79
N ARG A 121 0.01 -17.27 -9.08
CA ARG A 121 0.15 -18.30 -10.13
C ARG A 121 1.36 -19.22 -9.88
N GLU A 122 2.48 -18.67 -9.42
CA GLU A 122 3.65 -19.48 -9.06
C GLU A 122 3.38 -20.41 -7.87
N LEU A 123 2.61 -19.96 -6.88
CA LEU A 123 2.21 -20.79 -5.74
C LEU A 123 1.23 -21.89 -6.16
N GLU A 124 0.27 -21.58 -7.03
CA GLU A 124 -0.66 -22.57 -7.60
C GLU A 124 0.11 -23.66 -8.36
N GLN A 125 1.07 -23.28 -9.22
CA GLN A 125 1.91 -24.24 -9.94
C GLN A 125 2.72 -25.13 -8.98
N LYS A 126 3.34 -24.54 -7.95
CA LYS A 126 4.10 -25.32 -6.95
C LYS A 126 3.19 -26.27 -6.17
N ASN A 127 1.95 -25.87 -5.89
CA ASN A 127 0.99 -26.75 -5.23
C ASN A 127 0.60 -27.93 -6.14
N ASP A 128 0.32 -27.69 -7.41
CA ASP A 128 0.04 -28.75 -8.39
C ASP A 128 1.21 -29.75 -8.51
N ASP A 129 2.45 -29.25 -8.54
CA ASP A 129 3.65 -30.08 -8.57
C ASP A 129 3.79 -30.92 -7.29
N LEU A 130 3.53 -30.33 -6.12
CA LEU A 130 3.55 -31.04 -4.84
C LEU A 130 2.47 -32.12 -4.77
N GLU A 131 1.25 -31.83 -5.22
CA GLU A 131 0.17 -32.81 -5.28
C GLU A 131 0.49 -33.96 -6.22
N ARG A 132 1.14 -33.69 -7.36
CA ARG A 132 1.61 -34.71 -8.29
C ARG A 132 2.69 -35.59 -7.63
N ALA A 133 3.68 -34.98 -6.98
CA ALA A 133 4.73 -35.70 -6.28
C ALA A 133 4.16 -36.57 -5.14
N ASN A 134 3.19 -36.06 -4.40
CA ASN A 134 2.49 -36.79 -3.34
C ASN A 134 1.74 -38.00 -3.90
N ARG A 135 1.02 -37.84 -5.01
CA ARG A 135 0.35 -38.96 -5.70
C ARG A 135 1.34 -40.03 -6.16
N ALA A 136 2.47 -39.64 -6.75
CA ALA A 136 3.50 -40.57 -7.16
C ALA A 136 4.13 -41.31 -5.96
N ALA A 137 4.38 -40.62 -4.85
CA ALA A 137 4.89 -41.21 -3.62
C ALA A 137 3.90 -42.20 -3.00
N ALA A 138 2.60 -41.85 -2.95
CA ALA A 138 1.55 -42.73 -2.46
C ALA A 138 1.46 -44.03 -3.29
N MET A 139 1.50 -43.94 -4.61
CA MET A 139 1.53 -45.11 -5.50
C MET A 139 2.80 -45.95 -5.28
N SER A 140 3.96 -45.33 -5.08
CA SER A 140 5.19 -46.08 -4.76
C SER A 140 5.10 -46.79 -3.42
N ILE A 141 4.41 -46.23 -2.42
CA ILE A 141 4.17 -46.88 -1.13
C ILE A 141 3.28 -48.11 -1.32
N GLU A 142 2.19 -47.97 -2.06
CA GLU A 142 1.28 -49.08 -2.38
C GLU A 142 2.02 -50.22 -3.11
N ASP A 143 2.89 -49.89 -4.07
CA ASP A 143 3.75 -50.88 -4.75
C ASP A 143 4.69 -51.62 -3.77
N PHE A 144 5.21 -50.92 -2.75
CA PHE A 144 6.03 -51.56 -1.71
C PHE A 144 5.20 -52.44 -0.79
N GLU A 145 3.98 -52.04 -0.43
CA GLU A 145 3.05 -52.83 0.38
C GLU A 145 2.71 -54.15 -0.31
N VAL A 146 2.40 -54.11 -1.61
CA VAL A 146 2.14 -55.33 -2.41
C VAL A 146 3.35 -56.25 -2.43
N LYS A 147 4.55 -55.72 -2.67
CA LYS A 147 5.79 -56.52 -2.66
C LYS A 147 6.09 -57.13 -1.30
N LEU A 148 5.83 -56.38 -0.23
CA LEU A 148 6.01 -56.85 1.14
C LEU A 148 5.03 -57.99 1.46
N ASN A 149 3.76 -57.84 1.08
CA ASN A 149 2.75 -58.87 1.27
C ASN A 149 3.11 -60.15 0.53
N LEU A 150 3.55 -60.04 -0.74
CA LEU A 150 4.01 -61.21 -1.50
C LEU A 150 5.23 -61.90 -0.84
N ALA A 151 6.16 -61.11 -0.29
CA ALA A 151 7.30 -61.66 0.44
C ALA A 151 6.87 -62.37 1.74
N ILE A 152 5.86 -61.83 2.45
CA ILE A 152 5.26 -62.46 3.63
C ILE A 152 4.59 -63.79 3.25
N GLU A 153 3.75 -63.80 2.21
CA GLU A 153 3.08 -65.01 1.70
C GLU A 153 4.10 -66.10 1.31
N ARG A 154 5.17 -65.71 0.61
CA ARG A 154 6.26 -66.62 0.25
C ARG A 154 6.97 -67.19 1.48
N ASN A 155 7.23 -66.36 2.50
CA ASN A 155 7.86 -66.83 3.74
C ASN A 155 6.95 -67.80 4.50
N ALA A 156 5.65 -67.53 4.58
CA ALA A 156 4.68 -68.44 5.21
C ALA A 156 4.61 -69.79 4.48
N PHE A 157 4.65 -69.76 3.14
CA PHE A 157 4.72 -70.98 2.33
C PHE A 157 6.00 -71.79 2.63
N LEU A 158 7.16 -71.13 2.63
CA LEU A 158 8.44 -71.78 2.97
C LEU A 158 8.48 -72.33 4.40
N GLU A 159 7.85 -71.64 5.36
CA GLU A 159 7.72 -72.12 6.74
C GLU A 159 6.90 -73.43 6.79
N SER A 160 5.79 -73.50 6.05
CA SER A 160 5.01 -74.75 5.94
C SER A 160 5.76 -75.91 5.29
N GLU A 161 6.59 -75.65 4.27
CA GLU A 161 7.46 -76.67 3.66
C GLU A 161 8.53 -77.16 4.65
N LEU A 162 9.05 -76.28 5.50
CA LEU A 162 9.99 -76.65 6.56
C LEU A 162 9.32 -77.50 7.64
N ASP A 163 8.09 -77.16 8.04
CA ASP A 163 7.28 -77.94 8.99
C ASP A 163 6.98 -79.35 8.44
N GLU A 164 6.57 -79.46 7.16
CA GLU A 164 6.35 -80.77 6.52
C GLU A 164 7.64 -81.60 6.51
N LYS A 165 8.77 -80.97 6.18
CA LYS A 165 10.07 -81.62 6.21
C LYS A 165 10.44 -82.09 7.62
N GLU A 166 10.12 -81.33 8.66
CA GLU A 166 10.34 -81.74 10.05
C GLU A 166 9.43 -82.91 10.45
N ASN A 167 8.16 -82.89 10.05
CA ASN A 167 7.22 -83.99 10.27
C ASN A 167 7.67 -85.28 9.56
N LEU A 168 8.16 -85.19 8.32
CA LEU A 168 8.70 -86.36 7.62
C LEU A 168 9.97 -86.88 8.30
N LYS A 169 10.84 -86.00 8.80
CA LYS A 169 12.02 -86.42 9.57
C LYS A 169 11.62 -87.14 10.86
N SER A 170 10.64 -86.64 11.60
CA SER A 170 10.17 -87.28 12.84
C SER A 170 9.53 -88.64 12.55
N MET A 171 8.73 -88.75 11.47
CA MET A 171 8.17 -90.03 11.01
C MET A 171 9.25 -91.03 10.60
N VAL A 172 10.25 -90.60 9.84
CA VAL A 172 11.41 -91.46 9.48
C VAL A 172 12.16 -91.91 10.73
N GLN A 173 12.34 -91.02 11.71
CA GLN A 173 13.01 -91.37 12.95
C GLN A 173 12.20 -92.41 13.74
N ARG A 174 10.89 -92.22 13.86
CA ARG A 174 9.99 -93.20 14.48
C ARG A 174 10.02 -94.55 13.78
N LEU A 175 9.93 -94.58 12.44
CA LEU A 175 10.03 -95.83 11.67
C LEU A 175 11.40 -96.51 11.84
N LYS A 176 12.48 -95.74 11.97
CA LYS A 176 13.81 -96.29 12.29
C LYS A 176 13.84 -96.92 13.67
N ASP A 177 13.20 -96.29 14.66
CA ASP A 177 13.12 -96.81 16.01
C ASP A 177 12.23 -98.07 16.05
N GLU A 178 11.07 -98.07 15.41
CA GLU A 178 10.22 -99.27 15.23
C GLU A 178 10.96 -100.40 14.49
N THR A 179 11.73 -100.07 13.44
CA THR A 179 12.58 -101.06 12.74
C THR A 179 13.68 -101.60 13.67
N ARG A 180 14.22 -100.77 14.55
CA ARG A 180 15.22 -101.18 15.55
C ARG A 180 14.57 -102.10 16.59
N ASP A 181 13.39 -101.75 17.07
CA ASP A 181 12.62 -102.52 18.06
C ASP A 181 12.20 -103.87 17.50
N LEU A 182 11.64 -103.92 16.28
CA LEU A 182 11.31 -105.19 15.60
C LEU A 182 12.55 -106.08 15.37
N ARG A 183 13.72 -105.49 15.08
CA ARG A 183 14.98 -106.25 15.00
C ARG A 183 15.37 -106.81 16.37
N TYR A 184 15.19 -106.05 17.45
CA TYR A 184 15.39 -106.55 18.81
C TYR A 184 14.38 -107.66 19.17
N GLU A 185 13.10 -107.50 18.82
CA GLU A 185 12.07 -108.53 19.02
C GLU A 185 12.37 -109.81 18.24
N LEU A 186 12.78 -109.72 16.97
CA LEU A 186 13.21 -110.89 16.18
C LEU A 186 14.45 -111.56 16.78
N GLN A 187 15.42 -110.78 17.26
CA GLN A 187 16.61 -111.31 17.94
C GLN A 187 16.25 -111.99 19.27
N PHE A 188 15.30 -111.43 20.00
CA PHE A 188 14.78 -111.97 21.26
C PHE A 188 13.93 -113.23 21.04
N THR A 189 13.07 -113.26 20.01
CA THR A 189 12.26 -114.42 19.61
C THR A 189 13.16 -115.56 19.16
N LYS A 190 14.24 -115.27 18.41
CA LYS A 190 15.30 -116.23 18.06
C LYS A 190 16.09 -116.75 19.27
N ARG A 191 16.11 -116.03 20.38
CA ARG A 191 16.66 -116.47 21.68
C ARG A 191 15.63 -117.19 22.56
N GLN A 192 14.34 -116.93 22.36
CA GLN A 192 13.24 -117.58 23.09
C GLN A 192 12.77 -118.90 22.45
N SER A 193 13.05 -119.15 21.16
CA SER A 193 12.76 -120.44 20.52
C SER A 193 13.55 -121.65 21.09
N ASP A 194 14.36 -121.45 22.13
CA ASP A 194 15.10 -122.48 22.88
C ASP A 194 14.53 -122.79 24.29
N LYS A 195 13.39 -122.22 24.72
CA LYS A 195 12.81 -122.57 26.03
C LYS A 195 11.29 -122.74 26.01
N VAL A 196 10.88 -123.96 26.37
CA VAL A 196 9.51 -124.48 26.52
C VAL A 196 8.99 -124.18 27.95
N VAL A 197 7.68 -123.86 28.05
CA VAL A 197 6.76 -123.66 29.22
C VAL A 197 7.09 -122.53 30.22
N ASP A 198 6.16 -121.76 30.81
CA ASP A 198 4.76 -122.07 31.15
C ASP A 198 3.87 -120.81 31.33
N SER A 199 2.56 -121.02 31.29
CA SER A 199 1.49 -120.01 31.22
C SER A 199 0.99 -119.47 32.56
N ASN A 200 0.44 -118.24 32.48
CA ASN A 200 -0.63 -117.62 33.28
C ASN A 200 -0.33 -117.03 34.68
N LYS A 201 -0.43 -115.70 34.84
CA LYS A 201 -1.68 -114.98 35.23
C LYS A 201 -1.43 -113.49 35.52
N LEU A 202 -2.19 -112.63 34.81
CA LEU A 202 -2.78 -111.29 35.07
C LEU A 202 -2.42 -110.60 36.42
N GLU A 203 -2.20 -109.29 36.57
CA GLU A 203 -2.87 -108.11 35.97
C GLU A 203 -2.20 -106.78 36.42
N ALA A 204 -2.49 -105.69 35.69
CA ALA A 204 -2.55 -104.26 36.09
C ALA A 204 -1.28 -103.32 36.10
N THR A 205 -1.15 -102.57 34.99
CA THR A 205 -0.92 -101.11 34.72
C THR A 205 -0.41 -100.10 35.78
N PRO A 206 0.18 -98.94 35.34
CA PRO A 206 1.35 -98.27 35.95
C PRO A 206 1.05 -96.83 36.49
N PRO A 207 1.97 -95.84 36.44
CA PRO A 207 2.99 -95.44 37.42
C PRO A 207 2.71 -94.03 38.03
N SER A 208 3.51 -93.56 39.02
CA SER A 208 3.96 -92.14 39.12
C SER A 208 4.74 -91.86 40.41
N THR A 209 6.01 -91.49 40.30
CA THR A 209 6.78 -90.65 41.24
C THR A 209 7.96 -90.01 40.47
N PRO A 210 8.63 -88.92 40.91
CA PRO A 210 8.25 -87.79 41.78
C PRO A 210 8.62 -86.42 41.13
N PRO A 211 8.42 -85.27 41.79
CA PRO A 211 9.29 -84.13 41.55
C PRO A 211 9.93 -83.63 42.86
N TYR A 212 11.26 -83.62 42.90
CA TYR A 212 12.04 -82.83 43.85
C TYR A 212 13.10 -82.02 43.10
N ASN A 213 12.94 -80.71 43.19
CA ASN A 213 13.94 -79.66 43.43
C ASN A 213 15.38 -79.80 42.86
N LEU A 214 15.86 -78.72 42.23
CA LEU A 214 16.84 -77.77 42.80
C LEU A 214 17.92 -77.29 41.80
N ALA A 215 17.74 -76.02 41.39
CA ALA A 215 18.73 -74.94 41.32
C ALA A 215 19.93 -74.89 40.34
N LYS A 216 20.29 -73.62 40.08
CA LYS A 216 21.60 -73.02 39.69
C LYS A 216 22.00 -73.16 38.22
N THR A 217 22.66 -72.22 37.53
CA THR A 217 23.10 -70.82 37.69
C THR A 217 23.68 -70.41 36.30
N HIS A 218 23.97 -69.11 36.10
CA HIS A 218 24.91 -68.49 35.15
C HIS A 218 24.24 -67.91 33.88
N GLN A 219 24.03 -66.59 33.78
CA GLN A 219 24.99 -65.55 33.38
C GLN A 219 25.90 -65.96 32.20
N ALA A 220 25.68 -65.36 31.02
CA ALA A 220 26.64 -64.43 30.40
C ALA A 220 26.09 -63.83 29.09
N ASN A 221 26.55 -62.61 28.82
CA ASN A 221 26.21 -61.69 27.74
C ASN A 221 26.39 -62.23 26.31
N LEU A 222 25.62 -61.67 25.37
CA LEU A 222 26.18 -61.23 24.09
C LEU A 222 25.46 -59.98 23.58
N SER A 223 26.26 -58.94 23.32
CA SER A 223 25.90 -57.64 22.77
C SER A 223 25.82 -57.69 21.23
N THR A 224 24.85 -57.00 20.63
CA THR A 224 24.81 -56.62 19.20
C THR A 224 24.07 -55.27 19.05
N PRO A 225 24.30 -54.50 17.97
CA PRO A 225 24.58 -53.07 18.07
C PRO A 225 23.37 -52.12 17.98
N THR A 226 23.65 -50.90 18.42
CA THR A 226 22.87 -49.66 18.33
C THR A 226 22.20 -49.43 16.98
N SER A 227 20.86 -49.35 16.99
CA SER A 227 20.11 -48.54 16.04
C SER A 227 19.06 -47.76 16.81
N SER A 228 19.20 -46.44 16.80
CA SER A 228 18.45 -45.46 17.59
C SER A 228 16.96 -45.51 17.28
N ARG A 229 16.23 -46.40 17.96
CA ARG A 229 14.78 -46.33 18.07
C ARG A 229 14.45 -45.22 19.05
N MET A 230 14.26 -44.01 18.53
CA MET A 230 13.63 -42.92 19.29
C MET A 230 12.27 -43.45 19.77
N SER A 231 12.11 -43.58 21.10
CA SER A 231 10.82 -43.94 21.69
C SER A 231 9.76 -42.96 21.16
N PRO A 232 8.56 -43.42 20.76
CA PRO A 232 7.48 -42.54 20.32
C PRO A 232 7.21 -41.38 21.29
N LEU A 233 7.42 -41.61 22.59
CA LEU A 233 7.31 -40.59 23.63
C LEU A 233 8.40 -39.51 23.55
N SER A 234 9.60 -39.84 23.09
CA SER A 234 10.69 -38.87 22.85
C SER A 234 10.35 -37.95 21.69
N ILE A 235 9.76 -38.48 20.62
CA ILE A 235 9.34 -37.69 19.45
C ILE A 235 8.20 -36.74 19.84
N VAL A 236 7.24 -37.22 20.62
CA VAL A 236 6.14 -36.38 21.15
C VAL A 236 6.67 -35.28 22.07
N ASN A 237 7.62 -35.59 22.96
CA ASN A 237 8.24 -34.58 23.82
C ASN A 237 9.03 -33.53 23.01
N ASP A 238 9.75 -33.94 21.97
CA ASP A 238 10.46 -33.02 21.08
C ASP A 238 9.51 -32.13 20.25
N LEU A 239 8.39 -32.69 19.80
CA LEU A 239 7.33 -31.94 19.12
C LEU A 239 6.71 -30.90 20.05
N LEU A 240 6.33 -31.28 21.28
CA LEU A 240 5.80 -30.35 22.28
C LEU A 240 6.80 -29.24 22.61
N ARG A 241 8.09 -29.56 22.73
CA ARG A 241 9.14 -28.58 22.98
C ARG A 241 9.35 -27.63 21.79
N LYS A 242 9.23 -28.12 20.56
CA LYS A 242 9.27 -27.30 19.34
C LYS A 242 8.03 -26.41 19.20
N VAL A 243 6.84 -26.92 19.52
CA VAL A 243 5.60 -26.13 19.51
C VAL A 243 5.67 -25.00 20.53
N GLY A 244 6.11 -25.26 21.77
CA GLY A 244 6.30 -24.20 22.77
C GLY A 244 7.35 -23.15 22.36
N ALA A 245 8.43 -23.55 21.68
CA ALA A 245 9.42 -22.62 21.14
C ALA A 245 8.83 -21.75 20.00
N LEU A 246 7.99 -22.33 19.15
CA LEU A 246 7.30 -21.61 18.07
C LEU A 246 6.27 -20.62 18.63
N GLU A 247 5.49 -21.00 19.64
CA GLU A 247 4.55 -20.11 20.32
C GLU A 247 5.26 -18.91 20.95
N THR A 248 6.40 -19.14 21.61
CA THR A 248 7.22 -18.06 22.18
C THR A 248 7.72 -17.11 21.09
N LYS A 249 8.17 -17.65 19.95
CA LYS A 249 8.64 -16.86 18.82
C LYS A 249 7.50 -16.07 18.18
N LEU A 250 6.30 -16.65 18.05
CA LEU A 250 5.11 -15.98 17.58
C LEU A 250 4.73 -14.79 18.48
N GLN A 251 4.77 -14.97 19.81
CA GLN A 251 4.53 -13.89 20.76
C GLN A 251 5.56 -12.75 20.63
N THR A 252 6.83 -13.06 20.33
CA THR A 252 7.82 -12.02 20.07
C THR A 252 7.57 -11.25 18.79
N TYR A 253 7.05 -11.88 17.73
CA TYR A 253 6.65 -11.18 16.51
C TYR A 253 5.45 -10.27 16.76
N HIS A 254 4.40 -10.76 17.44
CA HIS A 254 3.26 -9.92 17.81
C HIS A 254 3.67 -8.70 18.66
N LYS A 255 4.54 -8.88 19.66
CA LYS A 255 5.06 -7.75 20.46
C LYS A 255 5.88 -6.78 19.62
N LYS A 256 6.65 -7.28 18.65
CA LYS A 256 7.46 -6.44 17.76
C LYS A 256 6.58 -5.65 16.78
N ASP A 257 5.52 -6.26 16.26
CA ASP A 257 4.54 -5.61 15.40
C ASP A 257 3.74 -4.56 16.17
N GLU A 258 3.28 -4.85 17.38
CA GLU A 258 2.65 -3.86 18.25
C GLU A 258 3.58 -2.68 18.58
N ALA A 259 4.86 -2.95 18.84
CA ALA A 259 5.86 -1.91 19.08
C ALA A 259 6.12 -1.08 17.81
N ASN A 260 6.12 -1.70 16.64
CA ASN A 260 6.33 -1.02 15.36
C ASN A 260 5.12 -0.13 14.99
N ILE A 261 3.90 -0.61 15.20
CA ILE A 261 2.66 0.15 15.02
C ILE A 261 2.62 1.36 15.97
N LYS A 262 3.00 1.18 17.25
CA LYS A 262 3.10 2.29 18.22
C LYS A 262 4.17 3.32 17.83
N LYS A 263 5.29 2.88 17.24
CA LYS A 263 6.38 3.76 16.76
C LYS A 263 5.96 4.55 15.51
N LEU A 264 5.18 3.94 14.62
CA LEU A 264 4.60 4.59 13.45
C LEU A 264 3.55 5.64 13.86
N GLY A 265 2.68 5.32 14.83
CA GLY A 265 1.70 6.26 15.38
C GLY A 265 2.33 7.51 16.03
N ARG A 266 3.40 7.34 16.83
CA ARG A 266 4.13 8.48 17.43
C ARG A 266 4.85 9.38 16.41
N SER A 267 5.24 8.83 15.26
CA SER A 267 5.89 9.59 14.18
C SER A 267 4.90 10.49 13.44
N VAL A 268 3.65 10.04 13.29
CA VAL A 268 2.56 10.81 12.67
C VAL A 268 2.15 11.98 13.59
N ASP A 269 2.08 11.79 14.90
CA ASP A 269 1.74 12.87 15.85
C ASP A 269 2.84 13.94 15.98
N SER A 270 4.12 13.56 15.84
CA SER A 270 5.24 14.53 15.88
C SER A 270 5.32 15.42 14.63
N LYS A 271 4.87 14.92 13.46
CA LYS A 271 4.80 15.72 12.23
C LYS A 271 3.59 16.66 12.20
N ASN A 272 2.54 16.38 12.96
CA ASN A 272 1.33 17.22 12.99
C ASN A 272 1.43 18.43 13.94
N HIS A 273 2.42 18.46 14.84
CA HIS A 273 2.64 19.58 15.77
C HIS A 273 3.46 20.75 15.19
N GLN A 274 4.09 20.60 14.03
CA GLN A 274 4.82 21.71 13.38
C GLN A 274 3.95 22.53 12.40
N ASN A 275 2.74 22.08 12.04
CA ASN A 275 1.85 22.79 11.12
C ASN A 275 0.70 23.54 11.79
N LYS A 276 0.72 23.70 13.12
CA LYS A 276 -0.38 24.34 13.87
C LYS A 276 0.02 25.71 14.43
N ALA A 277 0.66 26.55 13.63
CA ALA A 277 0.95 27.93 13.97
C ALA A 277 0.71 28.87 12.78
N HIS A 278 -0.53 28.94 12.29
CA HIS A 278 -1.09 30.17 11.70
C HIS A 278 -2.62 30.07 11.64
N LYS A 279 -3.28 30.49 12.73
CA LYS A 279 -4.69 30.90 12.68
C LYS A 279 -4.74 32.36 12.23
N LEU A 280 -5.20 32.60 11.01
CA LEU A 280 -5.67 33.92 10.56
C LEU A 280 -7.11 34.16 11.06
N PRO A 281 -7.50 35.42 11.31
CA PRO A 281 -8.79 35.74 11.91
C PRO A 281 -9.93 35.53 10.91
N ARG A 282 -11.06 35.01 11.41
CA ARG A 282 -12.33 34.93 10.67
C ARG A 282 -12.84 36.35 10.43
N GLY A 283 -12.78 36.78 9.16
CA GLY A 283 -13.48 37.96 8.66
C GLY A 283 -14.98 37.70 8.55
N VAL A 284 -15.72 38.74 8.93
CA VAL A 284 -17.17 38.87 9.04
C VAL A 284 -17.86 38.57 7.70
N SER A 285 -18.82 37.65 7.68
CA SER A 285 -19.75 37.47 6.56
C SER A 285 -21.01 38.29 6.86
N SER A 286 -21.31 39.29 6.03
CA SER A 286 -22.61 39.99 6.02
C SER A 286 -23.44 39.47 4.84
N PRO A 287 -24.79 39.41 4.93
CA PRO A 287 -25.64 38.63 4.06
C PRO A 287 -26.27 39.48 2.96
N ALA A 288 -26.20 39.03 1.70
CA ALA A 288 -27.15 39.40 0.66
C ALA A 288 -26.92 38.56 -0.60
N VAL A 289 -27.98 37.87 -1.03
CA VAL A 289 -28.52 37.74 -2.40
C VAL A 289 -29.28 36.41 -2.45
N GLN A 290 -30.52 36.46 -1.98
CA GLN A 290 -31.59 35.62 -2.50
C GLN A 290 -32.26 36.37 -3.66
N GLU A 291 -32.89 35.59 -4.55
CA GLU A 291 -33.60 35.98 -5.76
C GLU A 291 -32.71 36.32 -6.96
N ILE A 292 -32.58 35.35 -7.86
CA ILE A 292 -33.17 35.37 -9.20
C ILE A 292 -32.93 33.96 -9.76
N ILE A 293 -34.02 33.26 -10.11
CA ILE A 293 -34.18 32.19 -11.12
C ILE A 293 -35.41 31.38 -10.71
N LYS A 294 -36.57 31.81 -11.19
CA LYS A 294 -37.65 30.95 -11.71
C LYS A 294 -38.45 31.76 -12.74
N THR A 295 -38.09 31.56 -14.00
CA THR A 295 -38.99 31.64 -15.17
C THR A 295 -38.98 30.26 -15.79
#